data_AF-A0ABD0BMR5-F1
#
_entry.id   AF-A0ABD0BMR5-F1
#
_cell.length_a   1.000
_cell.length_b   1.000
_cell.length_c   1.000
_cell.angle_alpha   90.00
_cell.angle_beta   90.00
_cell.angle_gamma   90.00
#
_symmetry.space_group_name_H-M   'P 1'
#
loop_
_entity.id
_entity.type
_entity.pdbx_description
1 polymer ?
#
loop_
_entity_poly.entity_id
_entity_poly.type
_entity_poly.pdbx_seq_one_letter_code
_entity_poly.pdbx_strand_id
1 'polypeptide(L)'
;MPLFPAVAMGLAWVSSSALKYVCGRERPGRELQLLYEYNPSFPSGHATAAFAAAMVFTLLCRRWWVLTAWIVAAAVGLSRLYVGVHWPSDVLAGALLGSMVVAATFAVMRKVAAKRAR
;
A
#
# COMPACT_ATOMS: atom_id res chain seq x y z
N MET A 1 -7.00 -19.05 8.18
CA MET A 1 -6.80 -18.39 6.87
C MET A 1 -5.33 -17.98 6.72
N PRO A 2 -4.37 -18.93 6.73
CA PRO A 2 -2.95 -18.64 6.90
C PRO A 2 -2.32 -17.90 5.71
N LEU A 3 -2.84 -18.07 4.49
CA LEU A 3 -2.30 -17.46 3.28
C LEU A 3 -2.77 -16.01 3.04
N PHE A 4 -3.73 -15.51 3.83
CA PHE A 4 -4.35 -14.21 3.58
C PHE A 4 -3.34 -13.04 3.48
N PRO A 5 -2.39 -12.86 4.42
CA PRO A 5 -1.43 -11.76 4.35
C PRO A 5 -0.61 -11.76 3.07
N ALA A 6 -0.08 -12.93 2.68
CA ALA A 6 0.76 -13.07 1.50
C ALA A 6 -0.02 -12.75 0.22
N VAL A 7 -1.24 -13.29 0.09
CA VAL A 7 -2.12 -13.02 -1.06
C VAL A 7 -2.49 -11.53 -1.14
N ALA A 8 -2.91 -10.94 -0.01
CA ALA A 8 -3.31 -9.54 0.03
C ALA A 8 -2.16 -8.57 -0.31
N MET A 9 -0.96 -8.84 0.22
CA MET A 9 0.25 -8.06 -0.08
C MET A 9 0.67 -8.21 -1.55
N GLY A 10 0.63 -9.43 -2.09
CA GLY A 10 0.93 -9.69 -3.49
C GLY A 10 -0.03 -8.95 -4.43
N LEU A 11 -1.34 -9.00 -4.15
CA LEU A 11 -2.35 -8.27 -4.91
C LEU A 11 -2.16 -6.75 -4.84
N ALA A 12 -1.78 -6.21 -3.68
CA ALA A 12 -1.50 -4.78 -3.54
C ALA A 12 -0.29 -4.36 -4.39
N TRP A 13 0.77 -5.17 -4.41
CA TRP A 13 1.95 -4.91 -5.23
C TRP A 13 1.66 -5.00 -6.73
N VAL A 14 0.91 -6.02 -7.18
CA VAL A 14 0.50 -6.16 -8.58
C VAL A 14 -0.36 -4.98 -9.00
N SER A 15 -1.34 -4.58 -8.17
CA SER A 15 -2.22 -3.44 -8.46
C SER A 15 -1.44 -2.12 -8.57
N SER A 16 -0.49 -1.89 -7.65
CA SER A 16 0.38 -0.70 -7.68
C SER A 16 1.24 -0.67 -8.94
N SER A 17 1.86 -1.81 -9.28
CA SER A 17 2.72 -1.96 -10.45
C SER A 17 1.94 -1.75 -11.75
N ALA A 18 0.74 -2.32 -11.88
CA ALA A 18 -0.12 -2.12 -13.02
C ALA A 18 -0.47 -0.62 -13.19
N LEU A 19 -0.90 0.05 -12.12
CA LEU A 19 -1.23 1.48 -12.16
C LEU A 19 -0.04 2.36 -12.51
N LYS A 20 1.19 1.97 -12.10
CA LYS A 20 2.41 2.69 -12.51
C LYS A 20 2.57 2.78 -14.01
N TYR A 21 2.42 1.66 -14.70
CA TYR A 21 2.61 1.62 -16.15
C TYR A 21 1.41 2.16 -16.91
N VAL A 22 0.20 2.11 -16.34
CA VAL A 22 -1.00 2.71 -16.95
C VAL A 22 -0.98 4.24 -16.85
N CYS A 23 -0.62 4.79 -15.68
CA CYS A 23 -0.65 6.24 -15.49
C CYS A 23 0.60 6.95 -16.02
N GLY A 24 1.77 6.30 -16.02
CA GLY A 24 3.01 6.85 -16.60
C GLY A 24 3.46 8.19 -16.01
N ARG A 25 2.97 8.55 -14.82
CA ARG A 25 3.15 9.91 -14.27
C ARG A 25 4.63 10.23 -14.01
N GLU A 26 5.04 11.42 -14.40
CA GLU A 26 6.37 11.96 -14.12
C GLU A 26 6.57 12.29 -12.62
N ARG A 27 7.79 12.09 -12.14
CA ARG A 27 8.20 12.41 -10.76
C ARG A 27 8.41 13.91 -10.57
N PRO A 28 8.44 14.40 -9.31
CA PRO A 28 8.93 15.73 -9.03
C PRO A 28 10.34 15.93 -9.61
N GLY A 29 10.68 17.19 -9.91
CA GLY A 29 11.93 17.54 -10.59
C GLY A 29 13.17 17.03 -9.86
N ARG A 30 14.23 16.78 -10.63
CA ARG A 30 15.47 16.16 -10.13
C ARG A 30 16.17 17.01 -9.08
N GLU A 31 15.98 18.32 -9.12
CA GLU A 31 16.48 19.28 -8.14
C GLU A 31 15.93 19.05 -6.73
N LEU A 32 14.77 18.42 -6.60
CA LEU A 32 14.15 18.09 -5.32
C LEU A 32 14.48 16.65 -4.85
N GLN A 33 15.03 15.81 -5.72
CA GLN A 33 15.23 14.39 -5.45
C GLN A 33 16.50 14.13 -4.63
N LEU A 34 16.32 13.75 -3.36
CA LEU A 34 17.43 13.29 -2.51
C LEU A 34 17.85 11.85 -2.84
N LEU A 35 16.98 11.07 -3.50
CA LEU A 35 17.26 9.72 -4.01
C LEU A 35 16.75 9.59 -5.45
N TYR A 36 17.49 8.84 -6.28
CA TYR A 36 17.10 8.58 -7.67
C TYR A 36 16.15 7.39 -7.78
N GLU A 37 15.03 7.60 -8.47
CA GLU A 37 14.10 6.54 -8.89
C GLU A 37 13.69 6.75 -10.36
N TYR A 38 13.75 5.68 -11.16
CA TYR A 38 13.54 5.74 -12.61
C TYR A 38 12.15 5.27 -13.08
N ASN A 39 11.37 4.65 -12.18
CA ASN A 39 10.03 4.15 -12.50
C ASN A 39 8.98 5.27 -12.35
N PRO A 40 7.81 5.18 -13.02
CA PRO A 40 6.72 6.16 -12.91
C PRO A 40 6.36 6.51 -11.46
N SER A 41 5.93 7.75 -11.21
CA SER A 41 5.68 8.26 -9.86
C SER A 41 4.41 7.69 -9.24
N PHE A 42 3.33 7.57 -10.00
CA PHE A 42 2.00 7.26 -9.47
C PHE A 42 1.66 5.77 -9.62
N PRO A 43 1.06 5.12 -8.61
CA PRO A 43 1.01 5.53 -7.21
C PRO A 43 2.37 5.27 -6.52
N SER A 44 2.52 5.74 -5.28
CA SER A 44 3.71 5.40 -4.50
C SER A 44 3.69 3.94 -4.06
N GLY A 45 4.68 3.16 -4.49
CA GLY A 45 4.81 1.74 -4.14
C GLY A 45 5.10 1.53 -2.65
N HIS A 46 5.99 2.35 -2.07
CA HIS A 46 6.29 2.34 -0.63
C HIS A 46 5.06 2.65 0.22
N ALA A 47 4.30 3.69 -0.14
CA ALA A 47 3.04 3.99 0.54
C ALA A 47 2.04 2.83 0.38
N THR A 48 1.88 2.29 -0.83
CA THR A 48 0.98 1.16 -1.07
C THR A 48 1.32 -0.04 -0.17
N ALA A 49 2.59 -0.43 -0.11
CA ALA A 49 3.03 -1.56 0.70
C ALA A 49 2.84 -1.30 2.20
N ALA A 50 3.21 -0.11 2.69
CA ALA A 50 3.13 0.21 4.11
C ALA A 50 1.68 0.29 4.63
N PHE A 51 0.79 0.91 3.86
CA PHE A 51 -0.63 0.98 4.21
C PHE A 51 -1.36 -0.35 4.04
N ALA A 52 -0.97 -1.18 3.05
CA ALA A 52 -1.44 -2.56 2.97
C ALA A 52 -1.03 -3.36 4.22
N ALA A 53 0.22 -3.26 4.65
CA ALA A 53 0.68 -3.91 5.88
C ALA A 53 -0.10 -3.41 7.10
N ALA A 54 -0.29 -2.10 7.26
CA ALA A 54 -1.08 -1.54 8.35
C ALA A 54 -2.52 -2.07 8.38
N MET A 55 -3.15 -2.24 7.22
CA MET A 55 -4.48 -2.86 7.12
C MET A 55 -4.45 -4.36 7.50
N VAL A 56 -3.40 -5.11 7.11
CA VAL A 56 -3.23 -6.51 7.55
C VAL A 56 -3.12 -6.58 9.08
N PHE A 57 -2.30 -5.72 9.70
CA PHE A 57 -2.18 -5.64 11.16
C PHE A 57 -3.52 -5.27 11.81
N THR A 58 -4.28 -4.36 11.20
CA THR A 58 -5.63 -3.98 11.67
C THR A 58 -6.57 -5.17 11.74
N LEU A 59 -6.49 -6.08 10.77
CA LEU A 59 -7.39 -7.23 10.65
C LEU A 59 -6.96 -8.45 11.48
N LEU A 60 -5.66 -8.58 11.82
CA LEU A 60 -5.10 -9.78 12.42
C LEU A 60 -4.49 -9.60 13.81
N CYS A 61 -4.14 -8.38 14.21
CA CYS A 61 -3.35 -8.12 15.42
C CYS A 61 -4.12 -7.39 16.52
N ARG A 62 -3.53 -7.35 17.72
CA ARG A 62 -4.09 -6.63 18.89
C ARG A 62 -3.97 -5.11 18.71
N ARG A 63 -4.85 -4.38 19.39
CA ARG A 63 -5.10 -2.93 19.24
C ARG A 63 -3.85 -2.02 19.30
N TRP A 64 -2.84 -2.37 20.11
CA TRP A 64 -1.61 -1.57 20.22
C TRP A 64 -0.72 -1.67 18.97
N TRP A 65 -0.61 -2.85 18.37
CA TRP A 65 0.13 -3.04 17.11
C TRP A 65 -0.53 -2.30 15.93
N VAL A 66 -1.85 -2.15 15.97
CA VAL A 66 -2.60 -1.43 14.92
C VAL A 66 -2.16 0.02 14.86
N LEU A 67 -2.18 0.74 16.00
CA LEU A 67 -1.79 2.14 16.03
C LEU A 67 -0.35 2.33 15.55
N THR A 68 0.58 1.51 16.05
CA THR A 68 1.98 1.54 15.62
C THR A 68 2.12 1.33 14.11
N ALA A 69 1.40 0.36 13.53
CA ALA A 69 1.48 0.08 12.10
C ALA A 69 0.99 1.26 11.24
N TRP A 70 -0.08 1.94 11.64
CA TRP A 70 -0.57 3.14 10.93
C TRP A 70 0.37 4.34 11.06
N ILE A 71 0.99 4.53 12.24
CA ILE A 71 2.01 5.58 12.43
C ILE A 71 3.22 5.31 11.54
N VAL A 72 3.71 4.07 11.51
CA VAL A 72 4.81 3.67 10.64
C VAL A 72 4.44 3.84 9.16
N ALA A 73 3.23 3.46 8.75
CA ALA A 73 2.77 3.65 7.38
C ALA A 73 2.73 5.14 6.96
N ALA A 74 2.23 6.00 7.85
CA ALA A 74 2.25 7.45 7.63
C ALA A 74 3.68 7.99 7.55
N ALA A 75 4.58 7.56 8.44
CA ALA A 75 5.99 7.95 8.41
C ALA A 75 6.69 7.51 7.11
N VAL A 76 6.41 6.30 6.61
CA VAL A 76 6.90 5.83 5.31
C VAL A 76 6.37 6.73 4.18
N GLY A 77 5.08 7.05 4.17
CA GLY A 77 4.49 7.97 3.18
C GLY A 77 5.13 9.35 3.20
N LEU A 78 5.28 9.95 4.37
CA LEU A 78 5.93 11.26 4.55
C LEU A 78 7.41 11.23 4.11
N SER A 79 8.13 10.14 4.38
CA SER A 79 9.51 9.99 3.93
C SER A 79 9.65 10.10 2.41
N ARG A 80 8.62 9.69 1.65
CA ARG A 80 8.63 9.75 0.18
C ARG A 80 8.44 11.18 -0.34
N LEU A 81 7.71 12.00 0.39
CA LEU A 81 7.59 13.43 0.11
C LEU A 81 8.87 14.15 0.48
N TYR A 82 9.45 13.84 1.64
CA TYR A 82 10.70 14.43 2.13
C TYR A 82 11.87 14.20 1.16
N VAL A 83 11.98 12.99 0.60
CA VAL A 83 13.03 12.64 -0.37
C VAL A 83 12.75 13.19 -1.78
N GLY A 84 11.59 13.83 -2.00
CA GLY A 84 11.25 14.50 -3.26
C GLY A 84 10.92 13.55 -4.41
N VAL A 85 10.63 12.28 -4.14
CA VAL A 85 10.45 11.25 -5.18
C VAL A 85 8.98 11.03 -5.58
N HIS A 86 8.04 11.63 -4.86
CA HIS A 86 6.59 11.46 -5.08
C HIS A 86 5.82 12.76 -4.82
N TRP A 87 4.72 12.94 -5.56
CA TRP A 87 3.73 13.97 -5.25
C TRP A 87 2.86 13.55 -4.05
N PRO A 88 2.29 14.51 -3.27
CA PRO A 88 1.34 14.18 -2.20
C PRO A 88 0.19 13.27 -2.66
N SER A 89 -0.33 13.49 -3.87
CA SER A 89 -1.36 12.65 -4.49
C SER A 89 -0.91 11.20 -4.72
N ASP A 90 0.38 10.96 -5.00
CA ASP A 90 0.91 9.62 -5.26
C ASP A 90 0.93 8.80 -3.95
N VAL A 91 1.25 9.46 -2.84
CA VAL A 91 1.23 8.87 -1.49
C VAL A 91 -0.20 8.60 -1.04
N LEU A 92 -1.11 9.56 -1.21
CA LEU A 92 -2.54 9.38 -0.89
C LEU A 92 -3.16 8.24 -1.70
N ALA A 93 -2.90 8.18 -3.01
CA ALA A 93 -3.39 7.10 -3.85
C ALA A 93 -2.80 5.73 -3.45
N GLY A 94 -1.50 5.67 -3.13
CA GLY A 94 -0.88 4.46 -2.61
C GLY A 94 -1.52 4.00 -1.30
N ALA A 95 -1.76 4.93 -0.37
CA ALA A 95 -2.38 4.65 0.91
C ALA A 95 -3.80 4.05 0.76
N LEU A 96 -4.62 4.67 -0.10
CA LEU A 96 -5.96 4.20 -0.41
C LEU A 96 -5.93 2.83 -1.10
N LEU A 97 -5.12 2.69 -2.15
CA LEU A 97 -5.01 1.45 -2.91
C LEU A 97 -4.61 0.27 -2.02
N GLY A 98 -3.53 0.42 -1.25
CA GLY A 98 -3.02 -0.64 -0.38
C GLY A 98 -4.06 -1.08 0.66
N SER A 99 -4.70 -0.11 1.32
CA SER A 99 -5.73 -0.37 2.32
C SER A 99 -6.96 -1.06 1.72
N MET A 100 -7.44 -0.59 0.57
CA MET A 100 -8.64 -1.13 -0.08
C MET A 100 -8.43 -2.53 -0.63
N VAL A 101 -7.28 -2.81 -1.26
CA VAL A 101 -6.98 -4.14 -1.80
C VAL A 101 -6.93 -5.18 -0.68
N VAL A 102 -6.31 -4.86 0.46
CA VAL A 102 -6.27 -5.77 1.61
C VAL A 102 -7.67 -5.99 2.20
N ALA A 103 -8.45 -4.93 2.39
CA ALA A 103 -9.81 -5.04 2.91
C ALA A 103 -10.72 -5.88 1.99
N ALA A 104 -10.64 -5.67 0.67
CA ALA A 104 -11.38 -6.44 -0.32
C ALA A 104 -10.95 -7.92 -0.31
N THR A 105 -9.65 -8.19 -0.29
CA THR A 105 -9.10 -9.55 -0.23
C THR A 105 -9.61 -10.29 1.01
N PHE A 106 -9.59 -9.62 2.17
CA PHE A 106 -10.11 -10.18 3.41
C PHE A 106 -11.60 -10.52 3.32
N ALA A 107 -12.41 -9.58 2.81
CA ALA A 107 -13.85 -9.77 2.65
C ALA A 107 -14.18 -10.96 1.73
N VAL A 108 -13.47 -11.10 0.61
CA VAL A 108 -13.64 -12.20 -0.34
C VAL A 108 -13.24 -13.53 0.31
N MET A 109 -12.04 -13.63 0.88
CA MET A 109 -11.57 -14.87 1.49
C MET A 109 -12.48 -15.31 2.64
N ARG A 110 -13.00 -14.36 3.44
CA ARG A 110 -13.91 -14.65 4.55
C ARG A 110 -15.25 -15.20 4.04
N LYS A 111 -15.81 -14.62 2.97
CA LYS A 111 -17.03 -15.13 2.32
C LYS A 111 -16.83 -16.55 1.78
N VAL A 112 -15.69 -16.82 1.12
CA VAL A 112 -15.36 -18.15 0.59
C VAL A 112 -15.23 -19.18 1.70
N ALA A 113 -14.54 -18.83 2.80
CA ALA A 113 -14.39 -19.71 3.95
C ALA A 113 -15.76 -20.02 4.60
N ALA A 114 -16.62 -19.02 4.78
CA ALA A 114 -17.95 -19.19 5.35
C ALA A 114 -18.87 -20.07 4.47
N LYS A 115 -18.75 -19.97 3.13
CA LYS A 115 -19.50 -20.83 2.20
C LYS A 115 -19.04 -22.29 2.25
N ARG A 116 -17.74 -22.54 2.49
CA ARG A 116 -17.19 -23.91 2.60
C ARG A 116 -17.50 -24.60 3.93
N ALA A 117 -17.87 -23.85 4.96
CA ALA A 117 -18.23 -24.37 6.27
C ALA A 117 -19.73 -24.69 6.42
N ARG A 118 -20.52 -24.43 5.37
CA ARG A 118 -21.93 -24.82 5.25
C ARG A 118 -22.01 -26.05 4.36
#